data_AF-A0A2S7KBA0-F1
#
_entry.id   AF-A0A2S7KBA0-F1
#
_cell.length_a   1.000
_cell.length_b   1.000
_cell.length_c   1.000
_cell.angle_alpha   90.00
_cell.angle_beta   90.00
_cell.angle_gamma   90.00
#
_symmetry.space_group_name_H-M   'P 1'
#
loop_
_entity.id
_entity.type
_entity.pdbx_description
1 polymer ?
#
loop_
_entity_poly.entity_id
_entity_poly.type
_entity_poly.pdbx_seq_one_letter_code
_entity_poly.pdbx_strand_id
1 'polypeptide(L)'
;MHIQQVPPKKQLSRRGFIGRGTTATLSVAGLSVLSGGALAMASRKGAKEEPSTDAGLINTALSLEHEGIAAYQIAAESGVLNDAVLQVGILFQSHHKGHRDELIKAVRELGGTPVEAKAISEYAEALGADKLKSQADILQLAISLELGAANAYLGVIPSLSDHEFGHLFARLAADEAMHWTALKGAVGEALPKNALYFG
;
A
#
# COMPACT_ATOMS: atom_id res chain seq x y z
N MET A 1 36.99 -46.52 -33.88
CA MET A 1 35.62 -46.34 -33.34
C MET A 1 35.73 -45.34 -32.19
N HIS A 2 35.44 -44.06 -32.46
CA HIS A 2 35.64 -42.94 -31.54
C HIS A 2 34.38 -42.81 -30.66
N ILE A 3 34.51 -42.96 -29.35
CA ILE A 3 33.41 -42.73 -28.39
C ILE A 3 33.69 -41.39 -27.70
N GLN A 4 32.85 -40.41 -28.00
CA GLN A 4 32.93 -39.05 -27.47
C GLN A 4 32.38 -39.04 -26.03
N GLN A 5 33.20 -38.66 -25.05
CA GLN A 5 32.74 -38.44 -23.67
C GLN A 5 32.14 -37.03 -23.52
N VAL A 6 30.94 -36.95 -22.94
CA VAL A 6 30.25 -35.70 -22.60
C VAL A 6 30.71 -35.25 -21.20
N PRO A 7 31.10 -33.98 -20.98
CA PRO A 7 31.51 -33.51 -19.65
C PRO A 7 30.30 -33.26 -18.72
N PRO A 8 30.48 -33.36 -17.38
CA PRO A 8 29.39 -33.19 -16.42
C PRO A 8 28.89 -31.74 -16.34
N LYS A 9 27.57 -31.56 -16.19
CA LYS A 9 26.94 -30.25 -15.93
C LYS A 9 27.40 -29.70 -14.57
N LYS A 10 27.96 -28.49 -14.58
CA LYS A 10 28.33 -27.72 -13.39
C LYS A 10 27.05 -27.32 -12.63
N GLN A 11 26.76 -27.93 -11.48
CA GLN A 11 25.71 -27.42 -10.59
C GLN A 11 26.22 -26.14 -9.93
N LEU A 12 25.59 -25.01 -10.25
CA LEU A 12 25.84 -23.75 -9.57
C LEU A 12 25.16 -23.79 -8.20
N SER A 13 25.97 -23.90 -7.15
CA SER A 13 25.58 -23.71 -5.76
C SER A 13 25.05 -22.28 -5.57
N ARG A 14 23.74 -22.13 -5.34
CA ARG A 14 23.09 -20.86 -4.97
C ARG A 14 23.21 -20.57 -3.47
N ARG A 15 24.41 -20.74 -2.91
CA ARG A 15 24.68 -20.43 -1.50
C ARG A 15 25.84 -19.46 -1.39
N GLY A 16 25.48 -18.21 -1.15
CA GLY A 16 26.44 -17.19 -0.72
C GLY A 16 26.03 -15.80 -1.15
N PHE A 17 24.98 -15.24 -0.54
CA PHE A 17 24.88 -13.79 -0.35
C PHE A 17 23.86 -13.47 0.76
N ILE A 18 24.21 -13.80 2.00
CA ILE A 18 23.63 -13.13 3.17
C ILE A 18 24.81 -12.79 4.08
N GLY A 19 25.43 -11.65 3.78
CA GLY A 19 26.30 -10.94 4.70
C GLY A 19 25.44 -10.19 5.70
N ARG A 20 25.78 -10.35 6.97
CA ARG A 20 25.19 -9.68 8.13
C ARG A 20 25.21 -8.16 7.96
N GLY A 21 24.13 -7.51 8.41
CA GLY A 21 24.16 -6.13 8.88
C GLY A 21 24.03 -5.05 7.81
N THR A 22 22.88 -4.98 7.16
CA THR A 22 22.31 -3.71 6.71
C THR A 22 20.81 -3.77 6.94
N THR A 23 20.27 -2.80 7.67
CA THR A 23 18.86 -2.41 7.56
C THR A 23 18.62 -2.15 6.08
N ALA A 24 18.04 -3.13 5.40
CA ALA A 24 17.68 -3.00 4.00
C ALA A 24 16.56 -1.95 3.93
N THR A 25 16.94 -0.70 3.66
CA THR A 25 16.02 0.26 3.06
C THR A 25 15.62 -0.34 1.71
N LEU A 26 14.44 -0.96 1.68
CA LEU A 26 13.83 -1.52 0.48
C LEU A 26 13.51 -0.34 -0.47
N SER A 27 14.50 0.06 -1.26
CA SER A 27 14.30 0.88 -2.45
C SER A 27 13.64 0.01 -3.51
N VAL A 28 12.32 -0.14 -3.43
CA VAL A 28 11.52 -0.76 -4.50
C VAL A 28 11.17 0.32 -5.50
N ALA A 29 12.04 0.50 -6.50
CA ALA A 29 11.70 1.25 -7.69
C ALA A 29 10.78 0.39 -8.57
N GLY A 30 9.59 0.91 -8.87
CA GLY A 30 8.83 0.57 -10.08
C GLY A 30 7.58 -0.28 -9.89
N LEU A 31 6.43 0.38 -9.75
CA LEU A 31 5.05 -0.12 -9.97
C LEU A 31 4.48 -1.22 -9.06
N SER A 32 5.29 -1.95 -8.28
CA SER A 32 4.79 -3.00 -7.37
C SER A 32 4.54 -2.53 -5.93
N VAL A 33 4.84 -1.26 -5.60
CA VAL A 33 4.56 -0.65 -4.28
C VAL A 33 3.23 0.10 -4.25
N LEU A 34 2.78 0.65 -5.38
CA LEU A 34 1.58 1.51 -5.48
C LEU A 34 0.24 0.76 -5.33
N SER A 35 0.26 -0.51 -4.93
CA SER A 35 -0.93 -1.38 -4.86
C SER A 35 -1.02 -2.21 -3.59
N GLY A 36 -0.37 -1.79 -2.49
CA GLY A 36 -0.43 -2.53 -1.21
C GLY A 36 0.37 -3.85 -1.21
N GLY A 37 1.10 -4.14 -2.29
CA GLY A 37 1.89 -5.36 -2.45
C GLY A 37 2.96 -5.54 -1.39
N ALA A 38 3.52 -4.46 -0.84
CA ALA A 38 4.53 -4.54 0.21
C ALA A 38 3.97 -5.10 1.54
N LEU A 39 2.77 -4.67 1.97
CA LEU A 39 2.08 -5.22 3.15
C LEU A 39 1.66 -6.68 2.92
N ALA A 40 1.08 -6.96 1.75
CA ALA A 40 0.62 -8.30 1.40
C ALA A 40 1.80 -9.29 1.27
N MET A 41 2.96 -8.84 0.78
CA MET A 41 4.17 -9.66 0.68
C MET A 41 4.88 -9.85 2.02
N ALA A 42 4.90 -8.85 2.90
CA ALA A 42 5.36 -9.00 4.28
C ALA A 42 4.49 -10.00 5.08
N SER A 43 3.22 -10.17 4.69
CA SER A 43 2.29 -11.13 5.30
C SER A 43 2.36 -12.54 4.70
N ARG A 44 3.12 -12.78 3.61
CA ARG A 44 3.24 -14.13 3.02
C ARG A 44 4.21 -14.99 3.85
N LYS A 45 3.63 -15.83 4.73
CA LYS A 45 4.29 -16.98 5.39
C LYS A 45 5.10 -17.80 4.37
N GLY A 46 6.42 -17.68 4.39
CA GLY A 46 7.29 -18.44 3.49
C GLY A 46 8.79 -18.19 3.65
N ALA A 47 9.20 -17.02 4.13
CA ALA A 47 10.56 -16.79 4.60
C ALA A 47 10.59 -16.91 6.13
N LYS A 48 11.72 -17.37 6.70
CA LYS A 48 11.97 -17.33 8.15
C LYS A 48 12.19 -15.87 8.57
N GLU A 49 11.14 -15.08 8.54
CA GLU A 49 11.10 -13.76 9.16
C GLU A 49 10.55 -13.93 10.57
N GLU A 50 11.13 -13.20 11.53
CA GLU A 50 10.55 -13.06 12.87
C GLU A 50 9.09 -12.59 12.72
N PRO A 51 8.15 -13.08 13.53
CA PRO A 51 6.77 -12.60 13.49
C PRO A 51 6.76 -11.07 13.58
N SER A 52 6.14 -10.40 12.60
CA SER A 52 5.89 -8.97 12.71
C SER A 52 4.99 -8.75 13.93
N THR A 53 5.36 -7.80 14.79
CA THR A 53 4.48 -7.40 15.89
C THR A 53 3.28 -6.65 15.32
N ASP A 54 2.14 -6.71 15.99
CA ASP A 54 0.96 -5.92 15.63
C ASP A 54 1.34 -4.44 15.47
N ALA A 55 2.20 -3.91 16.35
CA ALA A 55 2.70 -2.53 16.26
C ALA A 55 3.45 -2.24 14.95
N GLY A 56 4.23 -3.20 14.43
CA GLY A 56 4.92 -3.08 13.14
C GLY A 56 3.96 -3.11 11.96
N LEU A 57 2.97 -4.01 12.00
CA LEU A 57 1.93 -4.10 10.96
C LEU A 57 1.09 -2.80 10.90
N ILE A 58 0.66 -2.30 12.06
CA ILE A 58 -0.10 -1.05 12.20
C ILE A 58 0.74 0.15 11.77
N ASN A 59 2.04 0.20 12.10
CA ASN A 59 2.92 1.27 11.60
C ASN A 59 3.10 1.24 10.08
N THR A 60 3.06 0.06 9.47
CA THR A 60 3.12 -0.06 8.02
C THR A 60 1.81 0.45 7.39
N ALA A 61 0.66 0.13 7.99
CA ALA A 61 -0.63 0.71 7.60
C ALA A 61 -0.66 2.24 7.76
N LEU A 62 -0.09 2.77 8.85
CA LEU A 62 0.03 4.22 9.08
C LEU A 62 0.83 4.92 7.97
N SER A 63 1.82 4.24 7.39
CA SER A 63 2.56 4.77 6.23
C SER A 63 1.68 4.90 4.98
N LEU A 64 0.73 3.98 4.78
CA LEU A 64 -0.24 4.05 3.68
C LEU A 64 -1.18 5.24 3.86
N GLU A 65 -1.66 5.50 5.07
CA GLU A 65 -2.52 6.66 5.33
C GLU A 65 -1.79 8.00 5.09
N HIS A 66 -0.51 8.10 5.44
CA HIS A 66 0.27 9.28 5.11
C HIS A 66 0.41 9.48 3.59
N GLU A 67 0.58 8.38 2.83
CA GLU A 67 0.61 8.41 1.36
C GLU A 67 -0.74 8.82 0.77
N GLY A 68 -1.86 8.28 1.27
CA GLY A 68 -3.21 8.66 0.86
C GLY A 68 -3.49 10.14 1.11
N ILE A 69 -3.21 10.64 2.31
CA ILE A 69 -3.36 12.06 2.65
C ILE A 69 -2.54 12.96 1.70
N ALA A 70 -1.30 12.57 1.43
CA ALA A 70 -0.41 13.29 0.53
C ALA A 70 -0.92 13.26 -0.93
N ALA A 71 -1.38 12.11 -1.41
CA ALA A 71 -1.93 11.96 -2.76
C ALA A 71 -3.13 12.87 -2.98
N TYR A 72 -4.08 12.91 -2.03
CA TYR A 72 -5.22 13.82 -2.10
C TYR A 72 -4.82 15.29 -1.98
N GLN A 73 -3.78 15.62 -1.19
CA GLN A 73 -3.27 17.00 -1.12
C GLN A 73 -2.70 17.45 -2.46
N ILE A 74 -1.84 16.61 -3.06
CA ILE A 74 -1.23 16.86 -4.38
C ILE A 74 -2.32 17.01 -5.45
N ALA A 75 -3.34 16.15 -5.42
CA ALA A 75 -4.48 16.22 -6.31
C ALA A 75 -5.26 17.53 -6.14
N ALA A 76 -5.55 17.95 -4.91
CA ALA A 76 -6.27 19.18 -4.62
C ALA A 76 -5.51 20.44 -5.10
N GLU A 77 -4.18 20.44 -4.97
CA GLU A 77 -3.33 21.57 -5.36
C GLU A 77 -2.93 21.57 -6.84
N SER A 78 -3.26 20.50 -7.58
CA SER A 78 -2.89 20.35 -9.00
C SER A 78 -3.52 21.41 -9.93
N GLY A 79 -4.66 21.98 -9.54
CA GLY A 79 -5.44 22.91 -10.35
C GLY A 79 -6.15 22.29 -11.56
N VAL A 80 -6.14 20.96 -11.74
CA VAL A 80 -6.78 20.29 -12.89
C VAL A 80 -8.12 19.63 -12.57
N LEU A 81 -8.52 19.60 -11.30
CA LEU A 81 -9.81 19.08 -10.86
C LEU A 81 -10.92 20.12 -11.00
N ASN A 82 -12.10 19.69 -11.45
CA ASN A 82 -13.29 20.52 -11.29
C ASN A 82 -13.77 20.54 -9.83
N ASP A 83 -14.59 21.54 -9.48
CA ASP A 83 -15.04 21.77 -8.10
C ASP A 83 -15.73 20.56 -7.47
N ALA A 84 -16.59 19.84 -8.21
CA ALA A 84 -17.31 18.70 -7.68
C ALA A 84 -16.35 17.55 -7.30
N VAL A 85 -15.35 17.28 -8.15
CA VAL A 85 -14.33 16.25 -7.88
C VAL A 85 -13.39 16.69 -6.76
N LEU A 86 -13.02 17.97 -6.72
CA LEU A 86 -12.20 18.52 -5.65
C LEU A 86 -12.86 18.35 -4.27
N GLN A 87 -14.16 18.62 -4.16
CA GLN A 87 -14.88 18.46 -2.88
C GLN A 87 -14.93 17.00 -2.40
N VAL A 88 -15.10 16.05 -3.32
CA VAL A 88 -15.01 14.61 -2.98
C VAL A 88 -13.58 14.25 -2.54
N GLY A 89 -12.56 14.76 -3.23
CA GLY A 89 -11.16 14.55 -2.84
C GLY A 89 -10.83 15.10 -1.45
N ILE A 90 -11.34 16.28 -1.10
CA ILE A 90 -11.19 16.87 0.25
C ILE A 90 -11.87 15.99 1.31
N LEU A 91 -13.07 15.45 1.01
CA LEU A 91 -13.77 14.54 1.90
C LEU A 91 -12.96 13.25 2.14
N PHE A 92 -12.46 12.61 1.08
CA PHE A 92 -11.66 11.39 1.21
C PHE A 92 -10.34 11.65 1.94
N GLN A 93 -9.69 12.78 1.68
CA GLN A 93 -8.53 13.20 2.49
C GLN A 93 -8.86 13.31 3.98
N SER A 94 -10.07 13.78 4.33
CA SER A 94 -10.51 13.86 5.73
C SER A 94 -10.73 12.48 6.35
N HIS A 95 -11.20 11.49 5.58
CA HIS A 95 -11.32 10.10 6.03
C HIS A 95 -9.93 9.51 6.33
N HIS A 96 -8.96 9.64 5.41
CA HIS A 96 -7.59 9.17 5.65
C HIS A 96 -6.93 9.83 6.87
N LYS A 97 -7.21 11.13 7.13
CA LYS A 97 -6.76 11.79 8.37
C LYS A 97 -7.36 11.12 9.61
N GLY A 98 -8.64 10.74 9.57
CA GLY A 98 -9.30 9.98 10.62
C GLY A 98 -8.69 8.58 10.80
N HIS A 99 -8.46 7.86 9.71
CA HIS A 99 -7.82 6.55 9.70
C HIS A 99 -6.41 6.58 10.30
N ARG A 100 -5.58 7.53 9.84
CA ARG A 100 -4.25 7.82 10.39
C ARG A 100 -4.30 8.04 11.90
N ASP A 101 -5.25 8.83 12.38
CA ASP A 101 -5.35 9.17 13.79
C ASP A 101 -5.72 7.94 14.65
N GLU A 102 -6.57 7.03 14.14
CA GLU A 102 -6.85 5.75 14.79
C GLU A 102 -5.62 4.81 14.80
N LEU A 103 -4.88 4.74 13.69
CA LEU A 103 -3.65 3.95 13.61
C LEU A 103 -2.56 4.49 14.55
N ILE A 104 -2.40 5.82 14.66
CA ILE A 104 -1.48 6.45 15.62
C ILE A 104 -1.82 6.04 17.06
N LYS A 105 -3.12 6.04 17.42
CA LYS A 105 -3.56 5.59 18.75
C LYS A 105 -3.19 4.13 18.97
N ALA A 106 -3.49 3.26 18.01
CA ALA A 106 -3.21 1.82 18.10
C ALA A 106 -1.71 1.52 18.23
N VAL A 107 -0.84 2.22 17.47
CA VAL A 107 0.62 2.07 17.63
C VAL A 107 1.07 2.45 19.03
N ARG A 108 0.55 3.56 19.58
CA ARG A 108 0.91 4.04 20.94
C ARG A 108 0.39 3.10 22.02
N GLU A 109 -0.80 2.54 21.86
CA GLU A 109 -1.38 1.55 22.78
C GLU A 109 -0.50 0.31 22.92
N LEU A 110 0.14 -0.11 21.82
CA LEU A 110 1.10 -1.22 21.80
C LEU A 110 2.50 -0.82 22.26
N GLY A 111 2.69 0.39 22.79
CA GLY A 111 3.99 0.91 23.23
C GLY A 111 4.96 1.22 22.09
N GLY A 112 4.47 1.24 20.85
CA GLY A 112 5.26 1.59 19.67
C GLY A 112 5.38 3.09 19.46
N THR A 113 6.31 3.48 18.59
CA THR A 113 6.45 4.85 18.08
C THR A 113 5.76 4.95 16.72
N PRO A 114 4.75 5.82 16.56
CA PRO A 114 4.13 6.06 15.25
C PRO A 114 5.15 6.56 14.23
N VAL A 115 5.11 6.03 13.02
CA VAL A 115 5.90 6.54 11.90
C VAL A 115 5.39 7.93 11.49
N GLU A 116 6.33 8.84 11.30
CA GLU A 116 6.05 10.20 10.83
C GLU A 116 5.84 10.22 9.31
N ALA A 117 5.04 11.18 8.83
CA ALA A 117 4.88 11.43 7.41
C ALA A 117 6.21 11.89 6.79
N LYS A 118 6.44 11.50 5.53
CA LYS A 118 7.57 12.01 4.73
C LYS A 118 7.29 13.43 4.23
N ALA A 119 8.29 14.06 3.61
CA ALA A 119 8.06 15.33 2.93
C ALA A 119 7.11 15.14 1.73
N ILE A 120 6.27 16.14 1.45
CA ILE A 120 5.31 16.09 0.33
C ILE A 120 6.01 15.86 -1.02
N SER A 121 7.24 16.36 -1.19
CA SER A 121 8.05 16.15 -2.39
C SER A 121 8.43 14.68 -2.61
N GLU A 122 8.66 13.93 -1.54
CA GLU A 122 8.97 12.49 -1.63
C GLU A 122 7.74 11.70 -2.09
N TYR A 123 6.56 12.05 -1.58
CA TYR A 123 5.30 11.48 -2.06
C TYR A 123 5.03 11.86 -3.51
N ALA A 124 5.23 13.13 -3.88
CA ALA A 124 5.04 13.60 -5.24
C ALA A 124 5.93 12.86 -6.25
N GLU A 125 7.20 12.59 -5.88
CA GLU A 125 8.11 11.77 -6.69
C GLU A 125 7.61 10.32 -6.79
N ALA A 126 7.28 9.69 -5.66
CA ALA A 126 6.84 8.29 -5.61
C ALA A 126 5.53 8.05 -6.39
N LEU A 127 4.61 9.01 -6.34
CA LEU A 127 3.33 8.99 -7.04
C LEU A 127 3.43 9.40 -8.51
N GLY A 128 4.60 9.88 -8.97
CA GLY A 128 4.76 10.40 -10.32
C GLY A 128 3.87 11.61 -10.59
N ALA A 129 3.78 12.53 -9.63
CA ALA A 129 2.92 13.72 -9.70
C ALA A 129 3.23 14.59 -10.93
N ASP A 130 4.46 14.54 -11.45
CA ASP A 130 4.87 15.19 -12.68
C ASP A 130 4.08 14.71 -13.91
N LYS A 131 3.48 13.53 -13.86
CA LYS A 131 2.69 12.92 -14.96
C LYS A 131 1.19 13.15 -14.84
N LEU A 132 0.70 13.67 -13.71
CA LEU A 132 -0.72 13.91 -13.47
C LEU A 132 -1.14 15.24 -14.13
N LYS A 133 -1.49 15.19 -15.41
CA LYS A 133 -1.77 16.40 -16.22
C LYS A 133 -3.24 16.69 -16.41
N SER A 134 -4.10 15.76 -16.01
CA SER A 134 -5.54 15.87 -16.17
C SER A 134 -6.29 15.29 -14.97
N GLN A 135 -7.57 15.67 -14.84
CA GLN A 135 -8.47 15.03 -13.88
C GLN A 135 -8.54 13.51 -14.08
N ALA A 136 -8.47 13.02 -15.32
CA ALA A 136 -8.49 11.59 -15.60
C ALA A 136 -7.26 10.88 -15.01
N ASP A 137 -6.07 11.47 -15.13
CA ASP A 137 -4.84 10.91 -14.55
C ASP A 137 -4.94 10.84 -13.02
N ILE A 138 -5.46 11.90 -12.39
CA ILE A 138 -5.65 11.95 -10.93
C ILE A 138 -6.65 10.89 -10.47
N LEU A 139 -7.80 10.78 -11.14
CA LEU A 139 -8.83 9.82 -10.77
C LEU A 139 -8.33 8.38 -10.92
N GLN A 140 -7.55 8.08 -11.97
CA GLN A 140 -6.98 6.75 -12.16
C GLN A 140 -5.91 6.40 -11.13
N LEU A 141 -5.08 7.37 -10.73
CA LEU A 141 -4.16 7.18 -9.62
C LEU A 141 -4.93 6.90 -8.33
N ALA A 142 -5.94 7.71 -8.00
CA ALA A 142 -6.76 7.52 -6.80
C ALA A 142 -7.43 6.14 -6.79
N ILE A 143 -8.06 5.71 -7.89
CA ILE A 143 -8.66 4.36 -8.01
C ILE A 143 -7.62 3.27 -7.71
N SER A 144 -6.39 3.42 -8.20
CA SER A 144 -5.33 2.44 -7.97
C SER A 144 -4.89 2.39 -6.50
N LEU A 145 -4.77 3.56 -5.86
CA LEU A 145 -4.40 3.68 -4.46
C LEU A 145 -5.48 3.10 -3.55
N GLU A 146 -6.76 3.44 -3.73
CA GLU A 146 -7.85 2.92 -2.89
C GLU A 146 -8.01 1.40 -3.02
N LEU A 147 -7.87 0.87 -4.23
CA LEU A 147 -7.87 -0.58 -4.45
C LEU A 147 -6.69 -1.25 -3.70
N GLY A 148 -5.52 -0.62 -3.77
CA GLY A 148 -4.33 -1.08 -3.08
C GLY A 148 -4.50 -1.08 -1.56
N ALA A 149 -5.01 0.01 -1.00
CA ALA A 149 -5.24 0.19 0.43
C ALA A 149 -6.27 -0.81 0.97
N ALA A 150 -7.43 -0.95 0.31
CA ALA A 150 -8.45 -1.91 0.68
C ALA A 150 -7.90 -3.34 0.77
N ASN A 151 -7.14 -3.78 -0.24
CA ASN A 151 -6.53 -5.11 -0.25
C ASN A 151 -5.37 -5.26 0.74
N ALA A 152 -4.59 -4.19 0.97
CA ALA A 152 -3.52 -4.20 1.97
C ALA A 152 -4.09 -4.40 3.37
N TYR A 153 -5.18 -3.70 3.72
CA TYR A 153 -5.81 -3.82 5.02
C TYR A 153 -6.42 -5.20 5.23
N LEU A 154 -7.14 -5.74 4.25
CA LEU A 154 -7.65 -7.12 4.32
C LEU A 154 -6.53 -8.15 4.45
N GLY A 155 -5.42 -7.97 3.74
CA GLY A 155 -4.27 -8.88 3.75
C GLY A 155 -3.51 -8.92 5.08
N VAL A 156 -3.61 -7.88 5.90
CA VAL A 156 -2.96 -7.82 7.23
C VAL A 156 -3.77 -8.52 8.31
N ILE A 157 -5.10 -8.57 8.20
CA ILE A 157 -5.99 -9.14 9.23
C ILE A 157 -5.52 -10.53 9.73
N PRO A 158 -5.12 -11.49 8.87
CA PRO A 158 -4.69 -12.82 9.33
C PRO A 158 -3.37 -12.84 10.12
N SER A 159 -2.60 -11.75 10.08
CA SER A 159 -1.30 -11.60 10.74
C SER A 159 -1.40 -10.87 12.09
N LEU A 160 -2.52 -10.22 12.38
CA LEU A 160 -2.75 -9.53 13.65
C LEU A 160 -3.04 -10.54 14.75
N SER A 161 -2.41 -10.33 15.91
CA SER A 161 -2.59 -11.18 17.09
C SER A 161 -3.81 -10.76 17.92
N ASP A 162 -4.13 -9.46 17.94
CA ASP A 162 -5.31 -8.92 18.61
C ASP A 162 -6.51 -8.78 17.65
N HIS A 163 -7.66 -9.31 18.06
CA HIS A 163 -8.91 -9.23 17.31
C HIS A 163 -9.45 -7.80 17.17
N GLU A 164 -9.20 -6.91 18.13
CA GLU A 164 -9.65 -5.53 18.07
C GLU A 164 -8.93 -4.74 16.96
N PHE A 165 -7.63 -5.01 16.75
CA PHE A 165 -6.93 -4.45 15.57
C PHE A 165 -7.43 -5.08 14.28
N GLY A 166 -7.81 -6.36 14.30
CA GLY A 166 -8.52 -6.99 13.17
C GLY A 166 -9.80 -6.23 12.79
N HIS A 167 -10.60 -5.82 13.77
CA HIS A 167 -11.79 -4.99 13.55
C HIS A 167 -11.45 -3.61 13.00
N LEU A 168 -10.40 -2.95 13.50
CA LEU A 168 -9.93 -1.68 12.96
C LEU A 168 -9.58 -1.82 11.47
N PHE A 169 -8.76 -2.82 11.11
CA PHE A 169 -8.35 -3.05 9.72
C PHE A 169 -9.52 -3.41 8.80
N ALA A 170 -10.52 -4.17 9.30
CA ALA A 170 -11.73 -4.43 8.55
C ALA A 170 -12.54 -3.16 8.26
N ARG A 171 -12.61 -2.22 9.22
CA ARG A 171 -13.27 -0.92 9.01
C ARG A 171 -12.52 -0.06 8.01
N LEU A 172 -11.19 0.02 8.13
CA LEU A 172 -10.35 0.72 7.16
C LEU A 172 -10.58 0.16 5.75
N ALA A 173 -10.48 -1.17 5.57
CA ALA A 173 -10.72 -1.81 4.28
C ALA A 173 -12.11 -1.51 3.68
N ALA A 174 -13.14 -1.45 4.52
CA ALA A 174 -14.50 -1.13 4.08
C ALA A 174 -14.62 0.33 3.59
N ASP A 175 -13.98 1.26 4.28
CA ASP A 175 -13.94 2.67 3.87
C ASP A 175 -13.18 2.85 2.55
N GLU A 176 -12.03 2.20 2.36
CA GLU A 176 -11.28 2.31 1.09
C GLU A 176 -12.03 1.67 -0.08
N ALA A 177 -12.74 0.56 0.17
CA ALA A 177 -13.62 -0.04 -0.83
C ALA A 177 -14.77 0.90 -1.23
N MET A 178 -15.28 1.71 -0.30
CA MET A 178 -16.27 2.76 -0.59
C MET A 178 -15.65 3.86 -1.45
N HIS A 179 -14.46 4.36 -1.11
CA HIS A 179 -13.79 5.43 -1.88
C HIS A 179 -13.49 4.95 -3.30
N TRP A 180 -12.92 3.75 -3.43
CA TRP A 180 -12.66 3.10 -4.72
C TRP A 180 -13.94 2.99 -5.58
N THR A 181 -15.04 2.57 -4.97
CA THR A 181 -16.34 2.42 -5.65
C THR A 181 -16.86 3.76 -6.15
N ALA A 182 -16.78 4.80 -5.32
CA ALA A 182 -17.21 6.15 -5.67
C ALA A 182 -16.38 6.73 -6.83
N LEU A 183 -15.05 6.55 -6.80
CA LEU A 183 -14.14 6.99 -7.85
C LEU A 183 -14.42 6.28 -9.19
N LYS A 184 -14.61 4.96 -9.16
CA LYS A 184 -15.01 4.20 -10.35
C LYS A 184 -16.32 4.69 -10.95
N GLY A 185 -17.30 5.00 -10.10
CA GLY A 185 -18.55 5.62 -10.53
C GLY A 185 -18.32 6.98 -11.21
N ALA A 186 -17.42 7.80 -10.66
CA ALA A 186 -17.09 9.12 -11.20
C ALA A 186 -16.43 9.07 -12.59
N VAL A 187 -15.66 8.02 -12.90
CA VAL A 187 -15.06 7.80 -14.23
C VAL A 187 -15.92 6.95 -15.16
N GLY A 188 -17.09 6.50 -14.72
CA GLY A 188 -18.00 5.67 -15.52
C GLY A 188 -17.51 4.25 -15.77
N GLU A 189 -16.58 3.76 -14.95
CA GLU A 189 -16.08 2.39 -15.09
C GLU A 189 -17.03 1.37 -14.45
N ALA A 190 -17.24 0.24 -15.14
CA ALA A 190 -18.06 -0.84 -14.63
C ALA A 190 -17.47 -1.48 -13.37
N LEU A 191 -18.34 -1.80 -12.39
CA LEU A 191 -17.96 -2.60 -11.23
C LEU A 191 -17.62 -4.05 -11.64
N PRO A 192 -16.76 -4.74 -10.88
CA PRO A 192 -16.40 -6.13 -11.12
C PRO A 192 -17.63 -7.04 -11.10
N LYS A 193 -17.61 -8.07 -11.95
CA LYS A 193 -18.67 -9.09 -12.00
C LYS A 193 -18.51 -10.18 -10.93
N ASN A 194 -17.31 -10.33 -10.38
CA ASN A 194 -17.02 -11.33 -9.35
C ASN A 194 -17.61 -10.89 -8.02
N ALA A 195 -18.24 -11.82 -7.29
CA ALA A 195 -18.86 -11.52 -6.00
C ALA A 195 -17.85 -11.22 -4.89
N LEU A 196 -16.67 -11.88 -4.92
CA LEU A 196 -15.54 -11.61 -4.02
C LEU A 196 -14.44 -10.93 -4.84
N TYR A 197 -14.30 -9.62 -4.68
CA TYR A 197 -13.35 -8.82 -5.44
C TYR A 197 -12.17 -8.32 -4.61
N PHE A 198 -12.41 -7.95 -3.35
CA PHE A 198 -11.36 -7.55 -2.41
C PHE A 198 -10.91 -8.77 -1.59
N GLY A 199 -9.61 -8.84 -1.27
CA GLY A 199 -9.00 -9.93 -0.51
C GLY A 199 -8.33 -11.00 -1.36
#